data_AF-E2C2W1-F1
#
_entry.id   AF-E2C2W1-F1
#
_cell.length_a   1.000
_cell.length_b   1.000
_cell.length_c   1.000
_cell.angle_alpha   90.00
_cell.angle_beta   90.00
_cell.angle_gamma   90.00
#
_symmetry.space_group_name_H-M   'P 1'
#
loop_
_entity.id
_entity.type
_entity.pdbx_description
1 polymer ?
#
loop_
_entity_poly.entity_id
_entity_poly.type
_entity_poly.pdbx_seq_one_letter_code
_entity_poly.pdbx_strand_id
1 'polypeptide(L)'
;GQCFGAQYSDIINIQQNVIVQGTIIITLQSYNAPINLETNQIHLNSGTKCQYSDKRCSDIEGKSNFWESIPHDFCKFNHYDLLYEGKAEKIMDPVNEKLTIVYSLSTEDVTFALTKTGEEVLCGYNLIKTEHPKLLILETKKGDSFAQKRRKIIENVDMFAYINSKFVYVEKHIRTQIKYLYRDILQQRCNLEQQIIKNALSIAIHSPDEFAYQFMKGPGYMATISGE
;
A
#
# COMPACT_ATOMS: atom_id res chain seq x y z
N GLY A 1 33.56 -25.41 51.51
CA GLY A 1 34.79 -26.21 51.34
C GLY A 1 35.88 -25.57 52.16
N GLN A 2 36.69 -26.36 52.87
CA GLN A 2 37.87 -25.84 53.58
C GLN A 2 39.03 -25.77 52.57
N CYS A 3 39.54 -24.57 52.31
CA CYS A 3 40.75 -24.39 51.53
C CYS A 3 41.96 -24.54 52.45
N PHE A 4 42.98 -25.26 52.01
CA PHE A 4 44.25 -25.43 52.73
C PHE A 4 45.32 -24.57 52.04
N GLY A 5 46.16 -23.92 52.84
CA GLY A 5 47.20 -23.04 52.31
C GLY A 5 48.30 -23.83 51.58
N ALA A 6 48.84 -23.24 50.52
CA ALA A 6 49.97 -23.79 49.76
C ALA A 6 51.17 -22.85 49.86
N GLN A 7 52.32 -23.27 49.33
CA GLN A 7 53.49 -22.41 49.23
C GLN A 7 53.29 -21.42 48.07
N TYR A 8 53.39 -20.13 48.38
CA TYR A 8 53.35 -19.04 47.40
C TYR A 8 54.71 -18.36 47.38
N SER A 9 55.27 -18.16 46.19
CA SER A 9 56.50 -17.40 45.98
C SER A 9 56.22 -16.22 45.07
N ASP A 10 56.48 -15.01 45.57
CA ASP A 10 56.63 -13.81 44.75
C ASP A 10 58.13 -13.58 44.47
N ILE A 11 58.48 -12.68 43.56
CA ILE A 11 59.83 -12.40 43.03
C ILE A 11 60.88 -12.19 44.13
N ILE A 12 60.47 -11.83 45.35
CA ILE A 12 61.35 -11.47 46.47
C ILE A 12 61.20 -12.40 47.68
N ASN A 13 60.08 -13.11 47.85
CA ASN A 13 59.81 -13.87 49.09
C ASN A 13 59.01 -15.15 48.84
N ILE A 14 59.32 -16.19 49.62
CA ILE A 14 58.61 -17.47 49.66
C ILE A 14 57.86 -17.57 50.99
N GLN A 15 56.55 -17.76 50.95
CA GLN A 15 55.69 -17.95 52.12
C GLN A 15 54.99 -19.31 52.05
N GLN A 16 54.92 -20.00 53.18
CA GLN A 16 54.25 -21.30 53.28
C GLN A 16 52.86 -21.15 53.89
N ASN A 17 51.94 -22.04 53.47
CA ASN A 17 50.58 -22.16 54.00
C ASN A 17 49.72 -20.89 53.80
N VAL A 18 49.76 -20.30 52.60
CA VAL A 18 48.97 -19.11 52.22
C VAL A 18 47.82 -19.51 51.32
N ILE A 19 46.66 -18.87 51.50
CA ILE A 19 45.51 -18.98 50.60
C ILE A 19 45.45 -17.67 49.79
N VAL A 20 45.62 -17.78 48.48
CA VAL A 20 45.54 -16.63 47.57
C VAL A 20 44.12 -16.55 47.01
N GLN A 21 43.45 -15.43 47.24
CA GLN A 21 42.12 -15.16 46.69
C GLN A 21 42.24 -14.09 45.60
N GLY A 22 42.10 -14.49 44.35
CA GLY A 22 41.96 -13.57 43.22
C GLY A 22 40.50 -13.17 43.04
N THR A 23 40.23 -11.86 42.93
CA THR A 23 38.89 -11.35 42.59
C THR A 23 38.98 -10.64 41.24
N ILE A 24 38.14 -11.04 40.28
CA ILE A 24 38.04 -10.40 38.96
C ILE A 24 36.72 -9.61 38.92
N ILE A 25 36.80 -8.33 38.59
CA ILE A 25 35.63 -7.46 38.43
C ILE A 25 35.49 -7.12 36.95
N ILE A 26 34.37 -7.51 36.34
CA ILE A 26 34.04 -7.22 34.95
C ILE A 26 33.03 -6.08 34.95
N THR A 27 33.37 -4.97 34.27
CA THR A 27 32.48 -3.80 34.12
C THR A 27 31.96 -3.75 32.69
N LEU A 28 30.65 -3.68 32.52
CA LEU A 28 30.00 -3.55 31.22
C LEU A 28 29.36 -2.16 31.10
N GLN A 29 29.61 -1.47 29.99
CA GLN A 29 29.05 -0.15 29.71
C GLN A 29 28.50 -0.11 28.28
N SER A 30 27.36 0.55 28.08
CA SER A 30 26.74 0.74 26.77
C SER A 30 26.72 2.22 26.41
N TYR A 31 27.02 2.53 25.15
CA TYR A 31 27.02 3.89 24.62
C TYR A 31 26.77 3.87 23.10
N ASN A 32 26.44 5.03 22.54
CA ASN A 32 26.26 5.20 21.09
C ASN A 32 27.55 5.71 20.44
N ALA A 33 27.93 5.09 19.32
CA ALA A 33 29.13 5.44 18.56
C ALA A 33 28.77 5.82 17.11
N PRO A 34 29.36 6.87 16.52
CA PRO A 34 29.14 7.20 15.13
C PRO A 34 29.81 6.19 14.20
N ILE A 35 29.12 5.85 13.11
CA ILE A 35 29.58 4.92 12.07
C ILE A 35 29.61 5.61 10.72
N ASN A 36 30.57 5.22 9.89
CA ASN A 36 30.62 5.53 8.47
C ASN A 36 30.45 4.23 7.69
N LEU A 37 29.29 4.07 7.05
CA LEU A 37 28.96 2.86 6.27
C LEU A 37 29.70 2.80 4.93
N GLU A 38 30.06 3.93 4.33
CA GLU A 38 30.78 3.99 3.05
C GLU A 38 32.22 3.50 3.20
N THR A 39 32.86 3.85 4.31
CA THR A 39 34.23 3.44 4.63
C THR A 39 34.31 2.20 5.52
N ASN A 40 33.16 1.66 5.93
CA ASN A 40 33.04 0.52 6.87
C ASN A 40 33.80 0.76 8.19
N GLN A 41 33.66 1.96 8.78
CA GLN A 41 34.37 2.37 10.00
C GLN A 41 33.42 2.74 11.14
N ILE A 42 33.79 2.38 12.36
CA ILE A 42 33.17 2.85 13.60
C ILE A 42 34.20 3.65 14.41
N HIS A 43 33.75 4.76 15.00
CA HIS A 43 34.58 5.61 15.84
C HIS A 43 34.19 5.42 17.31
N LEU A 44 35.07 4.83 18.11
CA LEU A 44 34.85 4.61 19.54
C LEU A 44 35.04 5.92 20.33
N ASN A 45 34.50 5.99 21.55
CA ASN A 45 34.64 7.14 22.44
C ASN A 45 36.11 7.44 22.82
N SER A 46 36.93 6.40 22.84
CA SER A 46 38.39 6.45 23.01
C SER A 46 39.15 7.06 21.82
N GLY A 47 38.45 7.34 20.71
CA GLY A 47 39.04 7.83 19.47
C GLY A 47 39.60 6.74 18.55
N THR A 48 39.58 5.47 18.98
CA THR A 48 39.98 4.33 18.13
C THR A 48 39.00 4.16 16.97
N LYS A 49 39.55 3.96 15.77
CA LYS A 49 38.77 3.62 14.57
C LYS A 49 38.87 2.12 14.33
N CYS A 50 37.73 1.45 14.25
CA CYS A 50 37.65 0.02 13.98
C CYS A 50 36.85 -0.26 12.72
N GLN A 51 37.05 -1.43 12.14
CA GLN A 51 36.26 -1.87 11.00
C GLN A 51 34.88 -2.33 11.48
N TYR A 52 33.81 -1.75 10.95
CA TYR A 52 32.46 -2.00 11.44
C TYR A 52 31.99 -3.44 11.20
N SER A 53 32.45 -4.08 10.12
CA SER A 53 32.14 -5.48 9.79
C SER A 53 32.60 -6.50 10.82
N ASP A 54 33.60 -6.17 11.63
CA ASP A 54 34.28 -7.13 12.51
C ASP A 54 33.48 -7.40 13.79
N LYS A 55 32.47 -6.54 14.08
CA LYS A 55 31.54 -6.61 15.22
C LYS A 55 32.19 -6.54 16.60
N ARG A 56 33.53 -6.56 16.67
CA ARG A 56 34.33 -6.55 17.89
C ARG A 56 35.63 -5.81 17.63
N CYS A 57 36.08 -5.02 18.59
CA CYS A 57 37.35 -4.32 18.53
C CYS A 57 37.84 -3.97 19.93
N SER A 58 39.15 -4.04 20.14
CA SER A 58 39.76 -3.51 21.37
C SER A 58 40.16 -2.07 21.16
N ASP A 59 39.85 -1.21 22.13
CA ASP A 59 40.30 0.18 22.09
C ASP A 59 41.71 0.37 22.65
N ILE A 60 42.22 1.60 22.56
CA ILE A 60 43.53 1.99 23.08
C ILE A 60 43.63 1.91 24.62
N GLU A 61 42.49 1.88 25.31
CA GLU A 61 42.41 1.72 26.77
C GLU A 61 42.37 0.23 27.19
N GLY A 62 42.46 -0.69 26.23
CA GLY A 62 42.41 -2.13 26.45
C GLY A 62 41.01 -2.68 26.73
N LYS A 63 39.95 -1.88 26.53
CA LYS A 63 38.57 -2.34 26.68
C LYS A 63 38.13 -3.08 25.42
N SER A 64 37.41 -4.17 25.60
CA SER A 64 36.80 -4.92 24.50
C SER A 64 35.43 -4.33 24.18
N ASN A 65 35.30 -3.79 22.98
CA ASN A 65 34.06 -3.22 22.45
C ASN A 65 33.43 -4.21 21.47
N PHE A 66 32.11 -4.32 21.50
CA PHE A 66 31.36 -5.17 20.58
C PHE A 66 30.04 -4.50 20.19
N TRP A 67 29.57 -4.80 18.98
CA TRP A 67 28.32 -4.28 18.44
C TRP A 67 27.67 -5.28 17.51
N GLU A 68 26.37 -5.15 17.32
CA GLU A 68 25.65 -5.88 16.30
C GLU A 68 25.64 -5.07 15.00
N SER A 69 25.77 -5.76 13.87
CA SER A 69 25.54 -5.14 12.58
C SER A 69 24.07 -4.71 12.52
N ILE A 70 23.81 -3.42 12.29
CA ILE A 70 22.52 -2.93 11.83
C ILE A 70 22.06 -3.89 10.72
N PRO A 71 20.87 -4.51 10.85
CA PRO A 71 20.36 -5.36 9.80
C PRO A 71 20.40 -4.56 8.50
N HIS A 72 21.03 -5.11 7.47
CA HIS A 72 20.97 -4.51 6.15
C HIS A 72 19.48 -4.39 5.82
N ASP A 73 18.97 -3.15 5.83
CA ASP A 73 17.61 -2.86 5.40
C ASP A 73 17.59 -2.99 3.88
N PHE A 74 17.66 -4.24 3.37
CA PHE A 74 17.58 -4.57 1.95
C PHE A 74 16.32 -3.98 1.30
N CYS A 75 15.32 -3.67 2.13
CA CYS A 75 13.99 -3.29 1.73
C CYS A 75 13.73 -1.79 1.92
N LYS A 76 14.67 -1.07 2.55
CA LYS A 76 14.58 0.37 2.84
C LYS A 76 13.18 0.75 3.31
N PHE A 77 12.58 -0.01 4.22
CA PHE A 77 11.18 0.22 4.63
C PHE A 77 10.99 1.62 5.21
N ASN A 78 12.05 2.20 5.74
CA ASN A 78 12.10 3.57 6.23
C ASN A 78 11.93 4.65 5.13
N HIS A 79 12.00 4.29 3.84
CA HIS A 79 11.79 5.20 2.71
C HIS A 79 10.33 5.22 2.21
N TYR A 80 9.47 4.38 2.77
CA TYR A 80 8.07 4.26 2.37
C TYR A 80 7.17 4.69 3.51
N ASP A 81 6.24 5.60 3.20
CA ASP A 81 5.21 6.04 4.13
C ASP A 81 3.86 5.37 3.84
N LEU A 82 3.18 4.94 4.91
CA LEU A 82 1.83 4.40 4.80
C LEU A 82 0.81 5.55 4.72
N LEU A 83 0.26 5.76 3.52
CA LEU A 83 -0.74 6.80 3.28
C LEU A 83 -2.14 6.40 3.76
N TYR A 84 -2.53 5.16 3.47
CA TYR A 84 -3.82 4.57 3.83
C TYR A 84 -3.68 3.05 4.01
N GLU A 85 -4.38 2.51 5.00
CA GLU A 85 -4.54 1.08 5.22
C GLU A 85 -6.02 0.80 5.49
N GLY A 86 -6.62 -0.03 4.66
CA GLY A 86 -8.03 -0.37 4.78
C GLY A 86 -8.57 -1.02 3.51
N LYS A 87 -9.89 -1.18 3.46
CA LYS A 87 -10.56 -1.70 2.27
C LYS A 87 -10.62 -0.61 1.21
N ALA A 88 -10.42 -1.01 -0.05
CA ALA A 88 -10.61 -0.18 -1.23
C ALA A 88 -11.33 -0.99 -2.31
N GLU A 89 -11.97 -0.32 -3.27
CA GLU A 89 -12.64 -0.96 -4.38
C GLU A 89 -11.66 -1.24 -5.52
N LYS A 90 -11.68 -2.48 -6.04
CA LYS A 90 -10.90 -2.89 -7.21
C LYS A 90 -11.84 -3.03 -8.40
N ILE A 91 -11.79 -2.06 -9.31
CA ILE A 91 -12.61 -2.01 -10.51
C ILE A 91 -11.83 -2.62 -11.67
N MET A 92 -12.37 -3.66 -12.29
CA MET A 92 -11.83 -4.28 -13.50
C MET A 92 -12.73 -3.90 -14.68
N ASP A 93 -12.21 -3.12 -15.61
CA ASP A 93 -12.93 -2.72 -16.83
C ASP A 93 -12.23 -3.30 -18.07
N PRO A 94 -12.88 -4.20 -18.83
CA PRO A 94 -12.36 -4.67 -20.09
C PRO A 94 -12.57 -3.59 -21.16
N VAL A 95 -11.53 -2.79 -21.43
CA VAL A 95 -11.54 -1.80 -22.52
C VAL A 95 -10.63 -2.31 -23.62
N ASN A 96 -11.19 -2.62 -24.80
CA ASN A 96 -10.43 -3.04 -25.99
C ASN A 96 -9.46 -4.19 -25.73
N GLU A 97 -9.98 -5.34 -25.24
CA GLU A 97 -9.22 -6.58 -24.97
C GLU A 97 -8.13 -6.48 -23.87
N LYS A 98 -7.82 -5.28 -23.36
CA LYS A 98 -6.92 -5.07 -22.22
C LYS A 98 -7.73 -4.84 -20.94
N LEU A 99 -7.47 -5.68 -19.94
CA LEU A 99 -8.09 -5.59 -18.63
C LEU A 99 -7.45 -4.43 -17.86
N THR A 100 -8.17 -3.31 -17.73
CA THR A 100 -7.70 -2.16 -16.96
C THR A 100 -8.16 -2.30 -15.51
N ILE A 101 -7.19 -2.35 -14.58
CA ILE A 101 -7.46 -2.46 -13.14
C ILE A 101 -7.28 -1.09 -12.52
N VAL A 102 -8.32 -0.60 -11.85
CA VAL A 102 -8.31 0.68 -11.12
C VAL A 102 -8.67 0.42 -9.67
N TYR A 103 -7.88 0.96 -8.76
CA TYR A 103 -8.14 0.96 -7.33
C TYR A 103 -8.73 2.29 -6.92
N SER A 104 -9.91 2.29 -6.31
CA SER A 104 -10.61 3.49 -5.88
C SER A 104 -11.04 3.42 -4.42
N LEU A 105 -10.97 4.56 -3.75
CA LEU A 105 -11.48 4.77 -2.41
C LEU A 105 -12.11 6.16 -2.35
N SER A 106 -13.26 6.27 -1.70
CA SER A 106 -13.82 7.56 -1.32
C SER A 106 -14.30 7.47 0.13
N THR A 107 -13.66 8.26 0.99
CA THR A 107 -13.97 8.42 2.42
C THR A 107 -13.99 9.92 2.75
N GLU A 108 -14.46 10.30 3.93
CA GLU A 108 -14.50 11.71 4.37
C GLU A 108 -13.12 12.36 4.38
N ASP A 109 -12.07 11.60 4.75
CA ASP A 109 -10.71 12.12 4.89
C ASP A 109 -9.84 11.95 3.64
N VAL A 110 -10.09 10.89 2.86
CA VAL A 110 -9.24 10.50 1.73
C VAL A 110 -10.08 9.99 0.58
N THR A 111 -9.85 10.54 -0.60
CA THR A 111 -10.39 10.02 -1.85
C THR A 111 -9.24 9.79 -2.82
N PHE A 112 -9.20 8.65 -3.53
CA PHE A 112 -8.26 8.44 -4.64
C PHE A 112 -8.82 7.47 -5.67
N ALA A 113 -8.30 7.58 -6.90
CA ALA A 113 -8.42 6.57 -7.93
C ALA A 113 -7.07 6.40 -8.62
N LEU A 114 -6.50 5.20 -8.55
CA LEU A 114 -5.18 4.87 -9.08
C LEU A 114 -5.27 3.68 -10.04
N THR A 115 -4.78 3.89 -11.25
CA THR A 115 -4.75 2.84 -12.28
C THR A 115 -3.48 2.01 -12.17
N LYS A 116 -3.62 0.68 -12.25
CA LYS A 116 -2.49 -0.25 -12.31
C LYS A 116 -1.74 -0.11 -13.63
N THR A 117 -0.43 0.11 -13.55
CA THR A 117 0.48 0.17 -14.70
C THR A 117 1.41 -1.04 -14.78
N GLY A 118 1.68 -1.69 -13.65
CA GLY A 118 2.55 -2.86 -13.59
C GLY A 118 2.66 -3.45 -12.20
N GLU A 119 3.59 -4.38 -12.02
CA GLU A 119 3.93 -5.01 -10.75
C GLU A 119 5.45 -4.98 -10.55
N GLU A 120 5.90 -4.88 -9.31
CA GLU A 120 7.29 -4.97 -8.90
C GLU A 120 7.41 -5.71 -7.58
N VAL A 121 8.33 -6.65 -7.53
CA VAL A 121 8.60 -7.41 -6.31
C VAL A 121 9.69 -6.69 -5.52
N LEU A 122 9.37 -6.30 -4.29
CA LEU A 122 10.31 -5.65 -3.38
C LEU A 122 10.23 -6.35 -2.03
N CYS A 123 11.36 -6.90 -1.56
CA CYS A 123 11.44 -7.59 -0.27
C CYS A 123 10.47 -8.78 -0.11
N GLY A 124 10.14 -9.47 -1.21
CA GLY A 124 9.15 -10.57 -1.18
C GLY A 124 7.69 -10.10 -1.18
N TYR A 125 7.43 -8.79 -1.16
CA TYR A 125 6.10 -8.23 -1.39
C TYR A 125 5.91 -7.93 -2.88
N ASN A 126 4.72 -8.25 -3.41
CA ASN A 126 4.35 -7.87 -4.77
C ASN A 126 3.65 -6.50 -4.74
N LEU A 127 4.39 -5.45 -5.07
CA LEU A 127 3.90 -4.09 -5.13
C LEU A 127 3.30 -3.80 -6.49
N ILE A 128 2.16 -3.14 -6.49
CA ILE A 128 1.46 -2.72 -7.70
C ILE A 128 1.90 -1.31 -8.03
N LYS A 129 2.47 -1.14 -9.23
CA LYS A 129 2.79 0.17 -9.78
C LYS A 129 1.53 0.87 -10.23
N THR A 130 1.48 2.15 -9.94
CA THR A 130 0.42 3.02 -10.41
C THR A 130 0.96 3.98 -11.47
N GLU A 131 0.06 4.75 -12.06
CA GLU A 131 0.40 5.87 -12.94
C GLU A 131 1.24 6.97 -12.27
N HIS A 132 1.23 7.06 -10.94
CA HIS A 132 2.10 7.97 -10.22
C HIS A 132 3.37 7.22 -9.75
N PRO A 133 4.58 7.66 -10.13
CA PRO A 133 5.81 6.89 -9.93
C PRO A 133 6.17 6.65 -8.47
N LYS A 134 5.64 7.45 -7.55
CA LYS A 134 5.88 7.34 -6.10
C LYS A 134 4.72 6.67 -5.33
N LEU A 135 3.61 6.36 -6.00
CA LEU A 135 2.46 5.71 -5.33
C LEU A 135 2.44 4.23 -5.72
N LEU A 136 2.52 3.39 -4.69
CA LEU A 136 2.53 1.94 -4.80
C LEU A 136 1.37 1.39 -3.98
N ILE A 137 0.75 0.32 -4.47
CA ILE A 137 -0.33 -0.38 -3.78
C ILE A 137 0.16 -1.76 -3.40
N LEU A 138 -0.10 -2.16 -2.15
CA LEU A 138 0.10 -3.54 -1.71
C LEU A 138 -1.26 -4.15 -1.42
N GLU A 139 -1.56 -5.27 -2.10
CA GLU A 139 -2.72 -6.08 -1.75
C GLU A 139 -2.35 -7.02 -0.60
N THR A 140 -2.95 -6.82 0.57
CA THR A 140 -2.73 -7.68 1.74
C THR A 140 -3.94 -8.54 2.04
N LYS A 141 -3.70 -9.67 2.72
CA LYS A 141 -4.74 -10.47 3.34
C LYS A 141 -5.00 -9.97 4.76
N LYS A 142 -6.18 -10.28 5.30
CA LYS A 142 -6.60 -9.83 6.63
C LYS A 142 -5.59 -10.28 7.70
N GLY A 143 -4.82 -9.35 8.25
CA GLY A 143 -3.80 -9.61 9.29
C GLY A 143 -2.35 -9.37 8.88
N ASP A 144 -2.07 -9.23 7.58
CA ASP A 144 -0.73 -8.90 7.07
C ASP A 144 -0.59 -7.39 6.87
N SER A 145 0.29 -6.74 7.63
CA SER A 145 0.59 -5.30 7.51
C SER A 145 2.00 -5.08 6.95
N PHE A 146 2.14 -4.16 5.99
CA PHE A 146 3.39 -3.89 5.26
C PHE A 146 4.54 -3.32 6.12
N ALA A 147 4.22 -2.59 7.19
CA ALA A 147 5.21 -2.04 8.13
C ALA A 147 4.53 -1.48 9.39
N GLN A 148 5.32 -1.24 10.43
CA GLN A 148 4.88 -0.55 11.65
C GLN A 148 4.40 0.88 11.31
N LYS A 149 3.20 1.25 11.76
CA LYS A 149 2.61 2.57 11.54
C LYS A 149 3.52 3.67 12.11
N ARG A 150 4.22 4.41 11.25
CA ARG A 150 4.99 5.59 11.65
C ARG A 150 4.17 6.87 11.42
N ARG A 151 4.40 7.87 12.26
CA ARG A 151 3.74 9.17 12.17
C ARG A 151 4.09 9.83 10.83
N LYS A 152 3.05 10.30 10.12
CA LYS A 152 3.15 11.02 8.85
C LYS A 152 4.10 12.22 9.00
N ILE A 153 5.22 12.22 8.28
CA ILE A 153 6.07 13.41 8.14
C ILE A 153 5.38 14.34 7.14
N ILE A 154 5.23 15.60 7.52
CA ILE A 154 4.37 16.61 6.88
C ILE A 154 4.88 17.02 5.48
N GLU A 155 6.03 16.53 5.02
CA GLU A 155 6.61 16.89 3.71
C GLU A 155 5.81 16.35 2.50
N ASN A 156 4.89 15.40 2.70
CA ASN A 156 4.10 14.79 1.62
C ASN A 156 2.77 15.53 1.28
N VAL A 157 2.63 16.82 1.59
CA VAL A 157 1.38 17.59 1.31
C VAL A 157 0.96 17.50 -0.16
N ASP A 158 1.92 17.56 -1.09
CA ASP A 158 1.68 17.48 -2.55
C ASP A 158 1.08 16.13 -2.96
N MET A 159 1.48 15.05 -2.27
CA MET A 159 0.95 13.71 -2.50
C MET A 159 -0.48 13.53 -1.97
N PHE A 160 -0.79 14.09 -0.78
CA PHE A 160 -2.16 14.10 -0.27
C PHE A 160 -3.09 14.96 -1.13
N ALA A 161 -2.59 16.06 -1.68
CA ALA A 161 -3.32 16.86 -2.65
C ALA A 161 -3.63 16.05 -3.91
N TYR A 162 -2.66 15.35 -4.49
CA TYR A 162 -2.85 14.53 -5.70
C TYR A 162 -3.84 13.37 -5.50
N ILE A 163 -3.76 12.70 -4.35
CA ILE A 163 -4.71 11.65 -3.92
C ILE A 163 -6.13 12.22 -3.99
N ASN A 164 -6.36 13.31 -3.25
CA ASN A 164 -7.68 13.93 -3.16
C ASN A 164 -8.12 14.64 -4.46
N SER A 165 -7.22 14.97 -5.39
CA SER A 165 -7.54 15.82 -6.54
C SER A 165 -7.91 15.08 -7.83
N LYS A 166 -7.89 13.74 -7.91
CA LYS A 166 -7.72 13.15 -9.23
C LYS A 166 -8.97 13.07 -10.12
N PHE A 167 -8.98 13.95 -11.13
CA PHE A 167 -9.83 14.02 -12.34
C PHE A 167 -10.24 12.67 -12.95
N VAL A 168 -9.46 11.60 -12.77
CA VAL A 168 -9.73 10.25 -13.27
C VAL A 168 -10.93 9.59 -12.57
N TYR A 169 -11.10 9.81 -11.25
CA TYR A 169 -12.29 9.36 -10.53
C TYR A 169 -13.54 10.06 -11.06
N VAL A 170 -13.43 11.38 -11.22
CA VAL A 170 -14.52 12.21 -11.74
C VAL A 170 -14.88 11.77 -13.17
N GLU A 171 -13.91 11.57 -14.06
CA GLU A 171 -14.16 11.09 -15.42
C GLU A 171 -14.82 9.70 -15.43
N LYS A 172 -14.34 8.75 -14.63
CA LYS A 172 -14.86 7.37 -14.59
C LYS A 172 -16.24 7.29 -13.94
N HIS A 173 -16.48 8.06 -12.87
CA HIS A 173 -17.78 8.17 -12.23
C HIS A 173 -18.78 8.81 -13.20
N ILE A 174 -18.44 9.94 -13.83
CA ILE A 174 -19.28 10.59 -14.85
C ILE A 174 -19.58 9.63 -16.00
N ARG A 175 -18.60 8.91 -16.53
CA ARG A 175 -18.79 7.94 -17.62
C ARG A 175 -19.77 6.83 -17.22
N THR A 176 -19.69 6.35 -15.98
CA THR A 176 -20.59 5.33 -15.44
C THR A 176 -22.01 5.87 -15.28
N GLN A 177 -22.17 7.07 -14.71
CA GLN A 177 -23.47 7.73 -14.56
C GLN A 177 -24.14 7.99 -15.91
N ILE A 178 -23.38 8.42 -16.93
CA ILE A 178 -23.89 8.62 -18.30
C ILE A 178 -24.37 7.29 -18.90
N LYS A 179 -23.64 6.19 -18.70
CA LYS A 179 -24.07 4.86 -19.18
C LYS A 179 -25.38 4.41 -18.52
N TYR A 180 -25.55 4.64 -17.23
CA TYR A 180 -26.80 4.32 -16.52
C TYR A 180 -27.97 5.18 -17.01
N LEU A 181 -27.76 6.50 -17.13
CA LEU A 181 -28.76 7.42 -17.67
C LEU A 181 -29.19 7.03 -19.09
N TYR A 182 -28.22 6.66 -19.94
CA TYR A 182 -28.51 6.22 -21.30
C TYR A 182 -29.39 4.97 -21.34
N ARG A 183 -29.13 3.99 -20.47
CA ARG A 183 -29.98 2.79 -20.36
C ARG A 183 -31.38 3.14 -19.86
N ASP A 184 -31.49 4.03 -18.89
CA ASP A 184 -32.79 4.44 -18.34
C ASP A 184 -33.63 5.18 -19.40
N ILE A 185 -33.02 6.09 -20.16
CA ILE A 185 -33.70 6.79 -21.27
C ILE A 185 -34.20 5.79 -22.33
N LEU A 186 -33.39 4.80 -22.71
CA LEU A 186 -33.81 3.77 -23.66
C LEU A 186 -35.00 2.96 -23.13
N GLN A 187 -34.98 2.62 -21.85
CA GLN A 187 -36.07 1.87 -21.22
C GLN A 187 -37.34 2.71 -21.10
N GLN A 188 -37.22 3.99 -20.73
CA GLN A 188 -38.34 4.93 -20.73
C GLN A 188 -38.93 5.10 -22.14
N ARG A 189 -38.10 5.21 -23.17
CA ARG A 189 -38.56 5.26 -24.56
C ARG A 189 -39.31 3.99 -24.96
N CYS A 190 -38.78 2.81 -24.62
CA CYS A 190 -39.45 1.54 -24.89
C CYS A 190 -40.82 1.46 -24.20
N ASN A 191 -40.90 1.88 -22.94
CA ASN A 191 -42.15 1.90 -22.18
C ASN A 191 -43.16 2.89 -22.79
N LEU A 192 -42.71 4.06 -23.23
CA LEU A 192 -43.56 5.05 -23.91
C LEU A 192 -44.07 4.52 -25.25
N GLU A 193 -43.20 3.93 -26.07
CA GLU A 193 -43.60 3.31 -27.34
C GLU A 193 -44.62 2.19 -27.10
N GLN A 194 -44.43 1.37 -26.06
CA GLN A 194 -45.41 0.35 -25.68
C GLN A 194 -46.76 0.96 -25.26
N GLN A 195 -46.77 2.05 -24.50
CA GLN A 195 -48.01 2.75 -24.12
C GLN A 195 -48.71 3.37 -25.33
N ILE A 196 -47.96 3.98 -26.25
CA ILE A 196 -48.50 4.53 -27.50
C ILE A 196 -49.15 3.42 -28.33
N ILE A 197 -48.49 2.27 -28.46
CA ILE A 197 -49.05 1.12 -29.19
C ILE A 197 -50.32 0.61 -28.51
N LYS A 198 -50.33 0.47 -27.17
CA LYS A 198 -51.55 0.06 -26.43
C LYS A 198 -52.70 1.03 -26.64
N ASN A 199 -52.44 2.34 -26.60
CA ASN A 199 -53.45 3.36 -26.85
C ASN A 199 -53.95 3.30 -28.30
N ALA A 200 -53.05 3.14 -29.27
CA ALA A 200 -53.42 3.00 -30.68
C ALA A 200 -54.28 1.75 -30.93
N LEU A 201 -53.93 0.61 -30.32
CA LEU A 201 -54.73 -0.62 -30.38
C LEU A 201 -56.14 -0.44 -29.78
N SER A 202 -56.30 0.39 -28.75
CA SER A 202 -57.63 0.69 -28.21
C SER A 202 -58.51 1.47 -29.21
N ILE A 203 -57.91 2.31 -30.06
CA ILE A 203 -58.60 3.07 -31.11
C ILE A 203 -58.89 2.17 -32.31
N ALA A 204 -58.05 1.18 -32.60
CA ALA A 204 -58.19 0.29 -33.75
C ALA A 204 -59.55 -0.43 -33.81
N ILE A 205 -60.15 -0.75 -32.65
CA ILE A 205 -61.47 -1.40 -32.56
C ILE A 205 -62.62 -0.43 -32.90
N HIS A 206 -62.50 0.84 -32.50
CA HIS A 206 -63.58 1.81 -32.61
C HIS A 206 -63.48 2.68 -33.88
N SER A 207 -62.26 2.93 -34.37
CA SER A 207 -61.95 3.81 -35.51
C SER A 207 -60.71 3.30 -36.24
N PRO A 208 -60.85 2.25 -37.08
CA PRO A 208 -59.71 1.58 -37.73
C PRO A 208 -58.99 2.49 -38.75
N ASP A 209 -59.70 3.37 -39.45
CA ASP A 209 -59.09 4.31 -40.41
C ASP A 209 -58.24 5.37 -39.71
N GLU A 210 -58.67 5.83 -38.54
CA GLU A 210 -57.91 6.78 -37.71
C GLU A 210 -56.68 6.11 -37.11
N PHE A 211 -56.78 4.84 -36.69
CA PHE A 211 -55.64 4.02 -36.32
C PHE A 211 -54.63 3.88 -37.47
N ALA A 212 -55.09 3.58 -38.69
CA ALA A 212 -54.23 3.47 -39.87
C ALA A 212 -53.49 4.78 -40.15
N TYR A 213 -54.18 5.92 -40.05
CA TYR A 213 -53.60 7.25 -40.19
C TYR A 213 -52.53 7.53 -39.12
N GLN A 214 -52.81 7.24 -37.86
CA GLN A 214 -51.90 7.49 -36.74
C GLN A 214 -50.66 6.58 -36.77
N PHE A 215 -50.85 5.30 -37.07
CA PHE A 215 -49.78 4.30 -37.10
C PHE A 215 -48.84 4.49 -38.29
N MET A 216 -49.41 4.73 -39.48
CA MET A 216 -48.65 4.91 -40.72
C MET A 216 -48.09 6.33 -40.88
N LYS A 217 -48.49 7.27 -40.00
CA LYS A 217 -48.06 8.69 -40.01
C LYS A 217 -48.36 9.40 -41.34
N GLY A 218 -49.47 9.05 -41.99
CA GLY A 218 -49.87 9.65 -43.28
C GLY A 218 -51.22 9.13 -43.79
N PRO A 219 -51.88 9.89 -44.70
CA PRO A 219 -53.14 9.49 -45.33
C PRO A 219 -52.93 8.44 -46.43
N GLY A 220 -54.00 7.73 -46.80
CA GLY A 220 -54.00 6.75 -47.91
C GLY A 220 -53.98 5.28 -47.48
N TYR A 221 -54.12 5.02 -46.18
CA TYR A 221 -54.18 3.68 -45.61
C TYR A 221 -55.55 3.46 -44.95
N MET A 222 -56.08 2.24 -45.06
CA MET A 222 -57.34 1.80 -44.46
C MET A 222 -57.03 0.54 -43.65
N ALA A 223 -57.58 0.41 -42.44
CA ALA A 223 -57.43 -0.79 -41.64
C ALA A 223 -58.77 -1.55 -41.57
N THR A 224 -58.69 -2.87 -41.54
CA THR A 224 -59.85 -3.75 -41.35
C THR A 224 -59.55 -4.73 -40.22
N ILE A 225 -60.48 -4.88 -39.29
CA ILE A 225 -60.36 -5.81 -38.16
C ILE A 225 -60.73 -7.21 -38.67
N SER A 226 -59.82 -8.17 -38.56
CA SER A 226 -60.06 -9.57 -38.95
C SER A 226 -59.76 -10.51 -37.79
N GLY A 227 -60.69 -10.61 -36.82
CA GLY A 227 -60.50 -11.40 -35.59
C GLY A 227 -59.41 -10.81 -34.66
N GLU A 228 -59.09 -11.50 -33.55
CA GLU A 228 -57.82 -11.23 -32.84
C GLU A 228 -56.63 -11.49 -33.76
#